data_AF-A0A017SCT9-F1
#
_entry.id   AF-A0A017SCT9-F1
#
_cell.length_a   1.000
_cell.length_b   1.000
_cell.length_c   1.000
_cell.angle_alpha   90.00
_cell.angle_beta   90.00
_cell.angle_gamma   90.00
#
_symmetry.space_group_name_H-M   'P 1'
#
loop_
_entity.id
_entity.type
_entity.pdbx_description
1 polymer ?
#
loop_
_entity_poly.entity_id
_entity_poly.type
_entity_poly.pdbx_seq_one_letter_code
_entity_poly.pdbx_strand_id
1 'polypeptide(L)'
;MASRAAAGARPGARFAQFKLVLLGESAVGKSSLVLRFVKDQFDDYRESTIGAAFLTQTISLDENTTVKFEIWDTAGQERYKSLAPMYYRNANCAVVVYDITQASSLDKAKSWVKELQRQANENIVIALAGNKLDLVNESPDKRAIPTADAEAYAREAGLLFFETSAKTSSNVQELFTAIAKKLPLDQAGPRNLRTAPRPGVDLRPEAPGTQGAGACNC
;
A
#
# COMPACT_ATOMS: atom_id res chain seq x y z
N MET A 1 -38.74 -19.92 9.13
CA MET A 1 -37.99 -18.65 8.98
C MET A 1 -36.98 -18.57 10.12
N ALA A 2 -35.71 -18.88 9.87
CA ALA A 2 -34.64 -18.75 10.86
C ALA A 2 -34.03 -17.35 10.73
N SER A 3 -34.25 -16.51 11.73
CA SER A 3 -33.67 -15.17 11.81
C SER A 3 -32.16 -15.27 12.01
N ARG A 4 -31.38 -14.73 11.07
CA ARG A 4 -29.93 -14.57 11.19
C ARG A 4 -29.64 -13.57 12.30
N ALA A 5 -29.02 -14.03 13.38
CA ALA A 5 -28.49 -13.17 14.43
C ALA A 5 -27.48 -12.18 13.83
N ALA A 6 -27.74 -10.88 14.04
CA ALA A 6 -26.75 -9.84 13.80
C ALA A 6 -25.58 -10.07 14.76
N ALA A 7 -24.38 -10.28 14.23
CA ALA A 7 -23.17 -10.41 15.03
C ALA A 7 -22.98 -9.13 15.85
N GLY A 8 -23.21 -9.23 17.15
CA GLY A 8 -23.00 -8.14 18.11
C GLY A 8 -21.56 -7.69 18.08
N ALA A 9 -21.33 -6.40 17.88
CA ALA A 9 -20.02 -5.80 18.05
C ALA A 9 -19.59 -5.97 19.51
N ARG A 10 -18.47 -6.66 19.75
CA ARG A 10 -17.87 -6.79 21.08
C ARG A 10 -17.46 -5.38 21.57
N PRO A 11 -17.83 -4.97 22.79
CA PRO A 11 -17.35 -3.71 23.37
C PRO A 11 -15.82 -3.74 23.43
N GLY A 12 -15.15 -2.80 22.76
CA GLY A 12 -13.68 -2.73 22.71
C GLY A 12 -13.02 -3.20 21.40
N ALA A 13 -13.80 -3.65 20.40
CA ALA A 13 -13.24 -4.00 19.09
C ALA A 13 -12.74 -2.74 18.34
N ARG A 14 -11.43 -2.65 18.12
CA ARG A 14 -10.75 -1.60 17.36
C ARG A 14 -10.65 -2.02 15.89
N PHE A 15 -11.11 -1.16 14.99
CA PHE A 15 -10.98 -1.38 13.55
C PHE A 15 -10.27 -0.20 12.91
N ALA A 16 -9.15 -0.46 12.25
CA ALA A 16 -8.35 0.56 11.56
C ALA A 16 -8.21 0.25 10.08
N GLN A 17 -8.21 1.30 9.26
CA GLN A 17 -7.97 1.19 7.84
C GLN A 17 -6.78 2.07 7.45
N PHE A 18 -5.83 1.48 6.73
CA PHE A 18 -4.60 2.16 6.33
C PHE A 18 -4.29 1.94 4.87
N LYS A 19 -3.88 3.01 4.20
CA LYS A 19 -3.38 2.97 2.84
C LYS A 19 -1.92 2.51 2.84
N LEU A 20 -1.64 1.45 2.09
CA LEU A 20 -0.31 0.87 1.87
C LEU A 20 0.03 0.96 0.38
N VAL A 21 1.24 1.39 0.06
CA VAL A 21 1.76 1.43 -1.32
C VAL A 21 2.99 0.54 -1.45
N LEU A 22 3.11 -0.20 -2.55
CA LEU A 22 4.33 -0.93 -2.89
C LEU A 22 5.10 -0.16 -3.94
N LEU A 23 6.39 0.02 -3.71
CA LEU A 23 7.32 0.67 -4.63
C LEU A 23 8.57 -0.20 -4.82
N GLY A 24 9.31 0.03 -5.90
CA GLY A 24 10.46 -0.79 -6.28
C GLY A 24 10.54 -1.02 -7.78
N GLU A 25 11.69 -1.48 -8.25
CA GLU A 25 11.94 -1.73 -9.68
C GLU A 25 11.00 -2.79 -10.27
N SER A 26 10.94 -2.86 -11.61
CA SER A 26 10.23 -3.94 -12.30
C SER A 26 10.79 -5.31 -11.91
N ALA A 27 9.96 -6.35 -11.95
CA ALA A 27 10.36 -7.75 -11.71
C ALA A 27 11.00 -8.11 -10.35
N VAL A 28 11.05 -7.19 -9.38
CA VAL A 28 11.49 -7.50 -7.99
C VAL A 28 10.46 -8.32 -7.20
N GLY A 29 9.23 -8.44 -7.70
CA GLY A 29 8.18 -9.30 -7.13
C GLY A 29 7.17 -8.60 -6.20
N LYS A 30 6.95 -7.29 -6.35
CA LYS A 30 5.90 -6.52 -5.63
C LYS A 30 4.52 -7.21 -5.74
N SER A 31 4.07 -7.45 -6.96
CA SER A 31 2.77 -8.07 -7.24
C SER A 31 2.66 -9.49 -6.69
N SER A 32 3.74 -10.26 -6.75
CA SER A 32 3.79 -11.61 -6.17
C SER A 32 3.73 -11.59 -4.64
N LEU A 33 4.41 -10.63 -3.99
CA LEU A 33 4.31 -10.44 -2.54
C LEU A 33 2.89 -10.08 -2.10
N VAL A 34 2.23 -9.17 -2.83
CA VAL A 34 0.84 -8.81 -2.51
C VAL A 34 -0.10 -9.97 -2.77
N LEU A 35 0.05 -10.68 -3.90
CA LEU A 35 -0.75 -11.85 -4.20
C LEU A 35 -0.62 -12.92 -3.11
N ARG A 36 0.62 -13.18 -2.65
CA ARG A 36 0.90 -14.08 -1.55
C ARG A 36 0.23 -13.62 -0.25
N PHE A 37 0.30 -12.34 0.08
CA PHE A 37 -0.33 -11.82 1.29
C PHE A 37 -1.87 -11.83 1.26
N VAL A 38 -2.48 -11.53 0.10
CA VAL A 38 -3.94 -11.42 -0.02
C VAL A 38 -4.61 -12.76 -0.24
N LYS A 39 -4.04 -13.61 -1.10
CA LYS A 39 -4.68 -14.85 -1.57
C LYS A 39 -3.96 -16.13 -1.17
N ASP A 40 -2.80 -16.01 -0.52
CA ASP A 40 -1.89 -17.14 -0.27
C ASP A 40 -1.57 -17.95 -1.54
N GLN A 41 -1.34 -17.23 -2.64
CA GLN A 41 -1.04 -17.79 -3.96
C GLN A 41 0.26 -17.21 -4.51
N PHE A 42 0.91 -17.99 -5.37
CA PHE A 42 2.05 -17.57 -6.15
C PHE A 42 1.88 -18.04 -7.60
N ASP A 43 2.31 -17.20 -8.53
CA ASP A 43 2.25 -17.45 -9.96
C ASP A 43 3.64 -17.19 -10.56
N ASP A 44 4.24 -18.24 -11.10
CA ASP A 44 5.56 -18.20 -11.73
C ASP A 44 5.58 -17.30 -12.98
N TYR A 45 4.45 -17.16 -13.67
CA TYR A 45 4.34 -16.45 -14.95
C TYR A 45 3.57 -15.12 -14.82
N ARG A 46 3.70 -14.48 -13.66
CA ARG A 46 3.00 -13.23 -13.39
C ARG A 46 3.42 -12.12 -14.36
N GLU A 47 2.46 -11.64 -15.16
CA GLU A 47 2.69 -10.53 -16.08
C GLU A 47 3.05 -9.22 -15.36
N SER A 48 3.77 -8.33 -16.07
CA SER A 48 4.12 -7.01 -15.57
C SER A 48 2.88 -6.16 -15.28
N THR A 49 2.79 -5.60 -14.07
CA THR A 49 1.73 -4.66 -13.71
C THR A 49 1.80 -3.39 -14.55
N ILE A 50 0.65 -3.01 -15.12
CA ILE A 50 0.46 -1.77 -15.88
C ILE A 50 -0.18 -0.74 -14.95
N GLY A 51 0.49 0.40 -14.73
CA GLY A 51 -0.02 1.44 -13.84
C GLY A 51 0.00 1.03 -12.36
N ALA A 52 -1.17 0.76 -11.77
CA ALA A 52 -1.27 0.18 -10.43
C ALA A 52 -2.54 -0.67 -10.26
N ALA A 53 -2.44 -1.71 -9.45
CA ALA A 53 -3.57 -2.53 -9.02
C ALA A 53 -3.96 -2.18 -7.57
N PHE A 54 -5.27 -2.18 -7.31
CA PHE A 54 -5.83 -1.98 -5.98
C PHE A 54 -6.31 -3.30 -5.38
N LEU A 55 -5.83 -3.62 -4.19
CA LEU A 55 -6.22 -4.80 -3.42
C LEU A 55 -6.55 -4.40 -1.99
N THR A 56 -7.32 -5.23 -1.29
CA THR A 56 -7.56 -5.05 0.14
C THR A 56 -7.31 -6.33 0.88
N GLN A 57 -6.68 -6.24 2.06
CA GLN A 57 -6.52 -7.38 2.95
C GLN A 57 -6.77 -6.96 4.39
N THR A 58 -7.47 -7.81 5.13
CA THR A 58 -7.78 -7.56 6.55
C THR A 58 -7.04 -8.57 7.40
N ILE A 59 -6.31 -8.08 8.40
CA ILE A 59 -5.60 -8.90 9.37
C ILE A 59 -6.07 -8.58 10.79
N SER A 60 -6.12 -9.60 11.65
CA SER A 60 -6.36 -9.44 13.08
C SER A 60 -5.01 -9.33 13.79
N LEU A 61 -4.74 -8.19 14.43
CA LEU A 61 -3.51 -7.97 15.19
C LEU A 61 -3.57 -8.63 16.57
N ASP A 62 -4.74 -8.58 17.20
CA ASP A 62 -5.07 -9.19 18.48
C ASP A 62 -6.57 -9.57 18.49
N GLU A 63 -7.09 -10.09 19.60
CA GLU A 63 -8.48 -10.55 19.71
C GLU A 63 -9.53 -9.46 19.48
N ASN A 64 -9.13 -8.18 19.64
CA ASN A 64 -10.00 -7.02 19.60
C ASN A 64 -9.60 -6.01 18.50
N THR A 65 -8.39 -6.07 17.94
CA THR A 65 -7.86 -5.12 16.96
C THR A 65 -7.77 -5.74 15.58
N THR A 66 -8.47 -5.15 14.63
CA THR A 66 -8.46 -5.53 13.23
C THR A 66 -7.94 -4.39 12.37
N VAL A 67 -7.01 -4.70 11.47
CA VAL A 67 -6.43 -3.74 10.52
C VAL A 67 -6.78 -4.15 9.11
N LYS A 68 -7.37 -3.23 8.34
CA LYS A 68 -7.60 -3.38 6.90
C LYS A 68 -6.58 -2.55 6.13
N PHE A 69 -5.79 -3.22 5.30
CA PHE A 69 -4.91 -2.57 4.33
C PHE A 69 -5.66 -2.29 3.02
N GLU A 70 -5.50 -1.07 2.54
CA GLU A 70 -5.80 -0.65 1.16
C GLU A 70 -4.49 -0.60 0.37
N ILE A 71 -4.22 -1.66 -0.38
CA ILE A 71 -2.93 -1.94 -0.99
C ILE A 71 -2.92 -1.44 -2.42
N TRP A 72 -1.96 -0.56 -2.72
CA TRP A 72 -1.64 -0.09 -4.05
C TRP A 72 -0.37 -0.79 -4.55
N ASP A 73 -0.55 -1.79 -5.40
CA ASP A 73 0.56 -2.47 -6.09
C ASP A 73 0.91 -1.70 -7.36
N THR A 74 2.02 -0.96 -7.35
CA THR A 74 2.40 -0.10 -8.48
C THR A 74 3.29 -0.83 -9.48
N ALA A 75 3.23 -0.41 -10.74
CA ALA A 75 4.19 -0.80 -11.75
C ALA A 75 5.61 -0.35 -11.35
N GLY A 76 6.59 -1.22 -11.58
CA GLY A 76 8.00 -0.90 -11.38
C GLY A 76 8.73 -0.41 -12.63
N GLN A 77 8.03 -0.33 -13.77
CA GLN A 77 8.63 0.13 -15.02
C GLN A 77 8.80 1.64 -14.99
N GLU A 78 9.94 2.09 -15.48
CA GLU A 78 10.35 3.50 -15.45
C GLU A 78 9.36 4.44 -16.16
N ARG A 79 8.73 3.97 -17.26
CA ARG A 79 7.66 4.69 -17.97
C ARG A 79 6.45 5.09 -17.10
N TYR A 80 6.24 4.42 -15.96
CA TYR A 80 5.16 4.73 -15.01
C TYR A 80 5.66 5.47 -13.76
N LYS A 81 6.96 5.78 -13.67
CA LYS A 81 7.57 6.42 -12.50
C LYS A 81 6.92 7.76 -12.18
N SER A 82 6.56 8.56 -13.19
CA SER A 82 5.88 9.85 -13.01
C SER A 82 4.49 9.74 -12.37
N LEU A 83 3.89 8.54 -12.37
CA LEU A 83 2.61 8.28 -11.70
C LEU A 83 2.80 7.96 -10.22
N ALA A 84 3.98 7.55 -9.75
CA ALA A 84 4.21 7.13 -8.36
C ALA A 84 3.72 8.14 -7.31
N PRO A 85 3.92 9.46 -7.46
CA PRO A 85 3.43 10.46 -6.50
C PRO A 85 1.92 10.39 -6.23
N MET A 86 1.11 10.02 -7.23
CA MET A 86 -0.33 9.90 -7.04
C MET A 86 -0.69 8.72 -6.10
N TYR A 87 0.14 7.67 -6.08
CA TYR A 87 -0.13 6.45 -5.33
C TYR A 87 0.34 6.56 -3.88
N TYR A 88 1.52 7.12 -3.62
CA TYR A 88 2.01 7.28 -2.24
C TYR A 88 1.48 8.53 -1.53
N ARG A 89 0.82 9.45 -2.25
CA ARG A 89 0.11 10.58 -1.62
C ARG A 89 -0.89 10.06 -0.59
N ASN A 90 -0.83 10.61 0.61
CA ASN A 90 -1.65 10.22 1.76
C ASN A 90 -1.50 8.75 2.19
N ALA A 91 -0.44 8.04 1.76
CA ALA A 91 -0.17 6.70 2.26
C ALA A 91 0.22 6.74 3.74
N ASN A 92 -0.24 5.76 4.52
CA ASN A 92 0.14 5.59 5.91
C ASN A 92 1.40 4.75 6.04
N CYS A 93 1.60 3.84 5.08
CA CYS A 93 2.78 2.98 5.03
C CYS A 93 3.20 2.69 3.58
N ALA A 94 4.47 2.38 3.40
CA ALA A 94 5.04 1.96 2.14
C ALA A 94 5.93 0.74 2.31
N VAL A 95 5.85 -0.19 1.36
CA VAL A 95 6.78 -1.32 1.24
C VAL A 95 7.64 -1.08 0.02
N VAL A 96 8.93 -0.85 0.22
CA VAL A 96 9.91 -0.73 -0.85
C VAL A 96 10.57 -2.08 -1.05
N VAL A 97 10.34 -2.69 -2.22
CA VAL A 97 10.79 -4.04 -2.52
C VAL A 97 12.02 -3.98 -3.43
N TYR A 98 13.02 -4.81 -3.13
CA TYR A 98 14.15 -5.09 -3.99
C TYR A 98 14.36 -6.61 -4.12
N ASP A 99 15.18 -7.02 -5.07
CA ASP A 99 15.56 -8.42 -5.29
C ASP A 99 16.95 -8.67 -4.70
N ILE A 100 17.06 -9.59 -3.73
CA ILE A 100 18.34 -9.88 -3.06
C ILE A 100 19.41 -10.45 -4.01
N THR A 101 18.99 -10.96 -5.17
CA THR A 101 19.87 -11.51 -6.21
C THR A 101 20.34 -10.44 -7.21
N GLN A 102 19.86 -9.20 -7.09
CA GLN A 102 20.20 -8.11 -8.00
C GLN A 102 20.59 -6.83 -7.25
N ALA A 103 21.89 -6.54 -7.17
CA ALA A 103 22.43 -5.36 -6.48
C ALA A 103 21.82 -4.03 -6.94
N SER A 104 21.63 -3.85 -8.26
CA SER A 104 21.03 -2.63 -8.84
C SER A 104 19.63 -2.34 -8.31
N SER A 105 18.86 -3.39 -7.96
CA SER A 105 17.50 -3.23 -7.47
C SER A 105 17.46 -2.58 -6.08
N LEU A 106 18.49 -2.80 -5.25
CA LEU A 106 18.62 -2.12 -3.96
C LEU A 106 18.94 -0.64 -4.15
N ASP A 107 19.78 -0.26 -5.12
CA ASP A 107 20.06 1.15 -5.40
C ASP A 107 18.79 1.89 -5.85
N LYS A 108 17.95 1.24 -6.66
CA LYS A 108 16.63 1.76 -7.01
C LYS A 108 15.72 1.86 -5.78
N ALA A 109 15.69 0.86 -4.91
CA ALA A 109 14.94 0.91 -3.67
C ALA A 109 15.40 2.07 -2.76
N LYS A 110 16.71 2.31 -2.62
CA LYS A 110 17.26 3.46 -1.89
C LYS A 110 16.75 4.79 -2.46
N SER A 111 16.66 4.91 -3.79
CA SER A 111 16.11 6.10 -4.43
C SER A 111 14.62 6.31 -4.10
N TRP A 112 13.82 5.24 -4.04
CA TRP A 112 12.42 5.30 -3.63
C TRP A 112 12.25 5.69 -2.16
N VAL A 113 13.09 5.15 -1.26
CA VAL A 113 13.07 5.54 0.15
C VAL A 113 13.35 7.04 0.30
N LYS A 114 14.38 7.55 -0.38
CA LYS A 114 14.70 8.98 -0.37
C LYS A 114 13.56 9.83 -0.93
N GLU A 115 12.86 9.36 -1.95
CA GLU A 115 11.71 10.05 -2.52
C GLU A 115 10.53 10.10 -1.53
N LEU A 116 10.20 8.96 -0.90
CA LEU A 116 9.16 8.88 0.13
C LEU A 116 9.46 9.80 1.31
N GLN A 117 10.69 9.79 1.82
CA GLN A 117 11.10 10.66 2.93
C GLN A 117 11.01 12.16 2.59
N ARG A 118 11.10 12.53 1.30
CA ARG A 118 11.02 13.93 0.84
C ARG A 118 9.60 14.40 0.53
N GLN A 119 8.76 13.51 -0.02
CA GLN A 119 7.49 13.90 -0.65
C GLN A 119 6.26 13.26 -0.02
N ALA A 120 6.42 12.15 0.71
CA ALA A 120 5.29 11.51 1.39
C ALA A 120 5.01 12.21 2.74
N ASN A 121 4.02 11.68 3.46
CA ASN A 121 3.70 12.16 4.80
C ASN A 121 4.86 11.95 5.76
N GLU A 122 5.13 12.91 6.65
CA GLU A 122 6.23 12.83 7.64
C GLU A 122 6.13 11.59 8.55
N ASN A 123 4.92 11.11 8.81
CA ASN A 123 4.64 9.96 9.67
C ASN A 123 4.46 8.63 8.91
N ILE A 124 4.91 8.56 7.64
CA ILE A 124 4.78 7.32 6.87
C ILE A 124 5.68 6.22 7.43
N VAL A 125 5.11 5.04 7.69
CA VAL A 125 5.88 3.85 8.07
C VAL A 125 6.46 3.21 6.82
N ILE A 126 7.79 3.15 6.70
CA ILE A 126 8.46 2.57 5.53
C ILE A 126 9.10 1.23 5.94
N ALA A 127 8.84 0.19 5.14
CA ALA A 127 9.50 -1.10 5.24
C ALA A 127 10.30 -1.40 3.96
N LEU A 128 11.55 -1.81 4.13
CA LEU A 128 12.41 -2.33 3.07
C LEU A 128 12.31 -3.87 3.05
N ALA A 129 11.90 -4.43 1.91
CA ALA A 129 11.71 -5.86 1.73
C ALA A 129 12.67 -6.41 0.66
N GLY A 130 13.60 -7.27 1.07
CA GLY A 130 14.47 -8.02 0.16
C GLY A 130 13.79 -9.32 -0.26
N ASN A 131 13.21 -9.35 -1.45
CA ASN A 131 12.42 -10.48 -1.93
C ASN A 131 13.30 -11.54 -2.64
N LYS A 132 12.70 -12.70 -2.93
CA LYS A 132 13.30 -13.87 -3.60
C LYS A 132 14.32 -14.62 -2.74
N LEU A 133 14.09 -14.65 -1.42
CA LEU A 133 14.89 -15.42 -0.47
C LEU A 133 15.02 -16.90 -0.83
N ASP A 134 14.01 -17.47 -1.48
CA ASP A 134 14.03 -18.84 -1.99
C ASP A 134 15.22 -19.12 -2.93
N LEU A 135 15.57 -18.20 -3.83
CA LEU A 135 16.66 -18.39 -4.78
C LEU A 135 18.03 -18.46 -4.10
N VAL A 136 18.20 -17.74 -3.00
CA VAL A 136 19.43 -17.75 -2.20
C VAL A 136 19.48 -18.99 -1.29
N ASN A 137 18.34 -19.43 -0.76
CA ASN A 137 18.26 -20.67 0.01
C ASN A 137 18.57 -21.90 -0.87
N GLU A 138 18.11 -21.89 -2.14
CA GLU A 138 18.44 -22.93 -3.12
C GLU A 138 19.90 -22.84 -3.60
N SER A 139 20.45 -21.63 -3.72
CA SER A 139 21.81 -21.40 -4.23
C SER A 139 22.41 -20.15 -3.59
N PRO A 140 23.22 -20.30 -2.50
CA PRO A 140 23.79 -19.17 -1.77
C PRO A 140 24.59 -18.19 -2.64
N ASP A 141 25.23 -18.69 -3.71
CA ASP A 141 26.03 -17.90 -4.66
C ASP A 141 25.22 -16.88 -5.47
N LYS A 142 23.88 -17.03 -5.53
CA LYS A 142 23.00 -16.07 -6.21
C LYS A 142 22.79 -14.79 -5.40
N ARG A 143 23.22 -14.74 -4.13
CA ARG A 143 23.08 -13.54 -3.30
C ARG A 143 24.03 -12.46 -3.83
N ALA A 144 23.45 -11.40 -4.38
CA ALA A 144 24.22 -10.22 -4.83
C ALA A 144 24.37 -9.17 -3.73
N ILE A 145 23.51 -9.22 -2.70
CA ILE A 145 23.46 -8.24 -1.62
C ILE A 145 23.61 -8.96 -0.28
N PRO A 146 24.69 -8.70 0.49
CA PRO A 146 24.80 -9.17 1.87
C PRO A 146 23.65 -8.64 2.72
N THR A 147 23.02 -9.51 3.51
CA THR A 147 21.92 -9.10 4.41
C THR A 147 22.34 -7.96 5.34
N ALA A 148 23.57 -8.00 5.84
CA ALA A 148 24.14 -6.98 6.72
C ALA A 148 24.15 -5.59 6.08
N ASP A 149 24.41 -5.47 4.77
CA ASP A 149 24.47 -4.18 4.08
C ASP A 149 23.07 -3.56 3.94
N ALA A 150 22.08 -4.39 3.59
CA ALA A 150 20.70 -3.95 3.48
C ALA A 150 20.09 -3.60 4.85
N GLU A 151 20.40 -4.39 5.87
CA GLU A 151 19.98 -4.14 7.26
C GLU A 151 20.64 -2.89 7.85
N ALA A 152 21.94 -2.69 7.61
CA ALA A 152 22.64 -1.47 8.03
C ALA A 152 22.01 -0.21 7.42
N TYR A 153 21.71 -0.26 6.11
CA TYR A 153 21.01 0.82 5.43
C TYR A 153 19.61 1.06 6.01
N ALA A 154 18.82 -0.01 6.24
CA ALA A 154 17.49 0.12 6.80
C ALA A 154 17.52 0.74 8.20
N ARG A 155 18.48 0.34 9.04
CA ARG A 155 18.68 0.92 10.38
C ARG A 155 19.08 2.40 10.31
N GLU A 156 20.01 2.75 9.43
CA GLU A 156 20.43 4.15 9.22
C GLU A 156 19.26 5.04 8.76
N ALA A 157 18.42 4.52 7.85
CA ALA A 157 17.28 5.24 7.32
C ALA A 157 15.99 5.13 8.18
N GLY A 158 16.04 4.43 9.32
CA GLY A 158 14.90 4.27 10.24
C GLY A 158 13.75 3.42 9.69
N LEU A 159 14.06 2.44 8.84
CA LEU A 159 13.08 1.58 8.16
C LEU A 159 12.88 0.26 8.91
N LEU A 160 11.72 -0.38 8.70
CA LEU A 160 11.58 -1.80 8.97
C LEU A 160 12.34 -2.61 7.90
N PHE A 161 12.93 -3.74 8.26
CA PHE A 161 13.67 -4.59 7.31
C PHE A 161 13.24 -6.05 7.41
N PHE A 162 12.96 -6.66 6.26
CA PHE A 162 12.65 -8.09 6.15
C PHE A 162 13.23 -8.64 4.85
N GLU A 163 13.85 -9.82 4.91
CA GLU A 163 14.04 -10.65 3.72
C GLU A 163 12.85 -11.58 3.56
N THR A 164 12.24 -11.60 2.38
CA THR A 164 10.98 -12.30 2.11
C THR A 164 11.10 -13.22 0.90
N SER A 165 10.19 -14.18 0.82
CA SER A 165 9.95 -14.93 -0.40
C SER A 165 8.45 -15.00 -0.67
N ALA A 166 8.03 -14.35 -1.75
CA ALA A 166 6.67 -14.52 -2.27
C ALA A 166 6.38 -15.98 -2.67
N LYS A 167 7.39 -16.73 -3.12
CA LYS A 167 7.27 -18.12 -3.58
C LYS A 167 6.96 -19.06 -2.41
N THR A 168 7.75 -19.01 -1.34
CA THR A 168 7.62 -19.90 -0.18
C THR A 168 6.80 -19.31 0.97
N SER A 169 6.29 -18.08 0.83
CA SER A 169 5.59 -17.33 1.89
C SER A 169 6.47 -16.92 3.08
N SER A 170 7.80 -17.08 2.98
CA SER A 170 8.71 -16.73 4.07
C SER A 170 8.69 -15.23 4.37
N ASN A 171 8.46 -14.89 5.65
CA ASN A 171 8.42 -13.53 6.21
C ASN A 171 7.36 -12.58 5.58
N VAL A 172 6.43 -13.10 4.78
CA VAL A 172 5.42 -12.27 4.12
C VAL A 172 4.40 -11.76 5.13
N GLN A 173 3.82 -12.65 5.96
CA GLN A 173 2.83 -12.22 6.95
C GLN A 173 3.46 -11.37 8.06
N GLU A 174 4.69 -11.70 8.44
CA GLU A 174 5.47 -11.03 9.47
C GLU A 174 5.75 -9.58 9.06
N LEU A 175 6.13 -9.34 7.80
CA LEU A 175 6.32 -8.00 7.24
C LEU A 175 5.07 -7.13 7.40
N PHE A 176 3.91 -7.60 6.92
CA PHE A 176 2.67 -6.80 6.97
C PHE A 176 2.14 -6.65 8.40
N THR A 177 2.32 -7.66 9.25
CA THR A 177 1.97 -7.61 10.67
C THR A 177 2.84 -6.59 11.42
N ALA A 178 4.15 -6.56 11.13
CA ALA A 178 5.07 -5.60 11.75
C ALA A 178 4.75 -4.15 11.34
N ILE A 179 4.38 -3.93 10.07
CA ILE A 179 3.88 -2.63 9.61
C ILE A 179 2.62 -2.24 10.38
N ALA A 180 1.63 -3.14 10.47
CA ALA A 180 0.37 -2.87 11.16
C ALA A 180 0.57 -2.52 12.65
N LYS A 181 1.52 -3.18 13.33
CA LYS A 181 1.88 -2.87 14.72
C LYS A 181 2.55 -1.50 14.91
N LYS A 182 3.17 -0.93 13.88
CA LYS A 182 3.79 0.40 13.92
C LYS A 182 2.83 1.53 13.59
N LEU A 183 1.65 1.24 13.05
CA LEU A 183 0.68 2.25 12.65
C LEU A 183 -0.10 2.78 13.87
N PRO A 184 -0.54 4.06 13.84
CA PRO A 184 -1.28 4.66 14.95
C PRO A 184 -2.72 4.13 15.00
N LEU A 185 -2.93 3.06 15.77
CA LEU A 185 -4.22 2.39 15.92
C LEU A 185 -5.29 3.25 16.63
N ASP A 186 -4.89 4.26 17.39
CA ASP A 186 -5.80 5.14 18.14
C ASP A 186 -6.42 6.25 17.27
N GLN A 187 -5.85 6.55 16.11
CA GLN A 187 -6.41 7.51 15.15
C GLN A 187 -7.45 6.87 14.20
N ALA A 188 -7.65 5.57 14.31
CA ALA A 188 -8.67 4.84 13.58
C ALA A 188 -10.04 5.07 14.22
N GLY A 189 -10.71 6.13 13.79
CA GLY A 189 -12.10 6.38 14.17
C GLY A 189 -13.00 5.19 13.86
N PRO A 190 -14.06 4.95 14.66
CA PRO A 190 -15.04 3.89 14.38
C PRO A 190 -15.61 4.08 12.97
N ARG A 191 -15.85 2.95 12.27
CA ARG A 191 -16.41 2.88 10.91
C ARG A 191 -17.32 4.08 10.59
N ASN A 192 -16.75 5.11 9.96
CA ASN A 192 -17.56 6.11 9.29
C ASN A 192 -18.09 5.45 8.01
N LEU A 193 -19.19 4.70 8.16
CA LEU A 193 -20.19 4.55 7.10
C LEU A 193 -20.74 5.94 6.78
N ARG A 194 -19.91 6.81 6.20
CA ARG A 194 -20.36 8.04 5.56
C ARG A 194 -20.81 7.66 4.15
N THR A 195 -21.94 6.96 4.07
CA THR A 195 -22.89 7.13 2.97
C THR A 195 -23.55 8.49 3.15
N ALA A 196 -22.77 9.56 2.97
CA ALA A 196 -23.35 10.85 2.63
C ALA A 196 -23.49 10.86 1.10
N PRO A 197 -24.70 10.96 0.54
CA PRO A 197 -24.84 11.21 -0.88
C PRO A 197 -24.14 12.55 -1.14
N ARG A 198 -23.13 12.56 -2.01
CA ARG A 198 -22.64 13.82 -2.58
C ARG A 198 -23.84 14.50 -3.23
N PRO A 199 -24.10 15.81 -3.00
CA PRO A 199 -25.04 16.53 -3.83
C PRO A 199 -24.54 16.41 -5.27
N GLY A 200 -25.30 15.72 -6.10
CA GLY A 200 -25.03 15.66 -7.53
C GLY A 200 -25.04 17.09 -8.07
N VAL A 201 -24.09 17.42 -8.92
CA VAL A 201 -24.12 18.65 -9.71
C VAL A 201 -25.28 18.50 -10.68
N ASP A 202 -26.39 19.20 -10.43
CA ASP A 202 -27.57 19.23 -11.29
C ASP A 202 -27.24 20.11 -12.51
N LEU A 203 -26.93 19.51 -13.65
CA LEU A 203 -26.66 20.20 -14.91
C LEU A 203 -27.98 20.57 -15.60
N ARG A 204 -28.78 21.43 -14.97
CA ARG A 204 -29.89 22.10 -15.66
C ARG A 204 -29.39 23.43 -16.21
N PRO A 205 -29.60 23.74 -17.50
CA PRO A 205 -29.31 25.07 -18.02
C PRO A 205 -30.30 26.05 -17.38
N GLU A 206 -29.80 27.02 -16.61
CA GLU A 206 -30.58 28.20 -16.23
C GLU A 206 -30.91 28.98 -17.51
N ALA A 207 -32.21 29.10 -17.82
CA ALA A 207 -32.69 30.07 -18.78
C ALA A 207 -32.49 31.49 -18.19
N PRO A 208 -31.99 32.47 -18.96
CA PRO A 208 -31.86 33.83 -18.46
C PRO A 208 -33.26 34.44 -18.27
N GLY A 209 -33.62 34.70 -17.01
CA GLY A 209 -34.75 35.53 -16.66
C GLY A 209 -34.42 37.00 -16.92
N THR A 210 -35.03 37.56 -17.96
CA THR A 210 -35.00 39.00 -18.27
C THR A 210 -36.00 39.72 -17.36
N GLN A 211 -35.52 40.50 -16.39
CA GLN A 211 -36.27 41.63 -15.85
C GLN A 211 -35.35 42.84 -15.66
N GLY A 212 -35.67 43.90 -16.39
CA GLY A 212 -35.10 45.23 -16.26
C GLY A 212 -36.03 46.21 -16.95
N ALA A 213 -36.95 46.79 -16.18
CA ALA A 213 -37.87 47.84 -16.59
C ALA A 213 -37.13 49.18 -16.80
N GLY A 214 -37.55 49.98 -17.78
CA GLY A 214 -37.15 51.38 -17.87
C GLY A 214 -37.34 52.08 -19.22
N ALA A 215 -38.51 52.70 -19.37
CA ALA A 215 -38.77 53.96 -20.10
C ALA A 215 -38.60 54.05 -21.63
N CYS A 216 -39.70 54.36 -22.32
CA CYS A 216 -39.76 55.44 -23.32
C CYS A 216 -41.19 55.99 -23.45
N ASN A 217 -41.27 57.32 -23.55
CA ASN A 217 -42.43 58.19 -23.50
C ASN A 217 -43.09 58.40 -24.88
N CYS A 218 -44.32 58.94 -24.80
CA CYS A 218 -45.18 59.55 -25.84
C CYS A 218 -46.10 58.60 -26.61
#